data_AF-A0A149QCJ9-F1
#
_entry.id   AF-A0A149QCJ9-F1
#
_cell.length_a   1.000
_cell.length_b   1.000
_cell.length_c   1.000
_cell.angle_alpha   90.00
_cell.angle_beta   90.00
_cell.angle_gamma   90.00
#
_symmetry.space_group_name_H-M   'P 1'
#
loop_
_entity.id
_entity.type
_entity.pdbx_description
1 polymer ?
#
loop_
_entity_poly.entity_id
_entity_poly.type
_entity_poly.pdbx_seq_one_letter_code
_entity_poly.pdbx_strand_id
1 'polypeptide(L)'
;VVAINGWYNAGYQLTGGQLVTTDHGPACLFFYTNERGVRLSLFVRPMYRVDVTAPMRPMRHVPGYLWAQDGLGVSLVSDAPIAGLHGLANHARDLMGEPS
;
A
#
# COMPACT_ATOMS: atom_id res chain seq x y z
N VAL A 1 8.68 -10.04 4.60
CA VAL A 1 7.45 -9.22 4.65
C VAL A 1 7.60 -8.29 5.82
N VAL A 2 7.89 -7.01 5.56
CA VAL A 2 8.06 -5.98 6.59
C VAL A 2 6.87 -5.03 6.48
N ALA A 3 6.20 -4.73 7.60
CA ALA A 3 5.16 -3.71 7.61
C ALA A 3 5.82 -2.34 7.43
N ILE A 4 5.22 -1.47 6.62
CA ILE A 4 5.71 -0.09 6.48
C ILE A 4 5.43 0.63 7.80
N ASN A 5 6.49 0.85 8.57
CA ASN A 5 6.47 1.58 9.83
C ASN A 5 7.06 2.97 9.55
N GLY A 6 6.19 3.96 9.40
CA GLY A 6 6.59 5.34 9.08
C GLY A 6 5.43 6.31 8.88
N TRP A 7 4.19 5.86 9.06
CA TRP A 7 2.99 6.69 8.91
C TRP A 7 2.54 7.33 10.22
N TYR A 8 3.34 7.20 11.29
CA TYR A 8 3.06 7.85 12.57
C TYR A 8 2.94 9.37 12.41
N ASN A 9 3.79 9.99 11.59
CA ASN A 9 3.71 11.42 11.28
C ASN A 9 2.43 11.79 10.50
N ALA A 10 1.82 10.83 9.81
CA ALA A 10 0.52 11.00 9.15
C ALA A 10 -0.67 10.55 10.04
N GLY A 11 -0.40 10.16 11.29
CA GLY A 11 -1.40 9.72 12.27
C GLY A 11 -1.95 8.32 12.05
N TYR A 12 -1.36 7.50 11.17
CA TYR A 12 -1.82 6.13 10.92
C TYR A 12 -0.99 5.09 11.67
N GLN A 13 -1.68 4.15 12.30
CA GLN A 13 -1.10 3.04 13.05
C GLN A 13 -1.50 1.71 12.43
N LEU A 14 -0.56 0.75 12.41
CA LEU A 14 -0.82 -0.62 11.96
C LEU A 14 -1.79 -1.30 12.94
N THR A 15 -2.89 -1.82 12.40
CA THR A 15 -3.93 -2.53 13.16
C THR A 15 -3.91 -4.04 12.92
N GLY A 16 -3.30 -4.47 11.81
CA GLY A 16 -3.16 -5.89 11.51
C GLY A 16 -2.54 -6.14 10.14
N GLY A 17 -2.22 -7.40 9.88
CA GLY A 17 -1.78 -7.86 8.58
C GLY A 17 -2.18 -9.31 8.34
N GLN A 18 -2.39 -9.66 7.08
CA GLN A 18 -2.79 -11.00 6.66
C GLN A 18 -2.07 -11.41 5.37
N LEU A 19 -1.61 -12.66 5.32
CA LEU A 19 -1.21 -13.31 4.09
C LEU A 19 -2.46 -13.89 3.41
N VAL A 20 -2.68 -13.54 2.15
CA VAL A 20 -3.84 -13.99 1.36
C VAL A 20 -3.39 -14.71 0.11
N THR A 21 -4.15 -15.72 -0.31
CA THR A 21 -3.96 -16.39 -1.60
C THR A 21 -4.63 -15.60 -2.71
N THR A 22 -3.95 -15.42 -3.84
CA THR A 22 -4.50 -14.80 -5.05
C THR A 22 -4.21 -15.70 -6.26
N ASP A 23 -4.88 -15.43 -7.38
CA ASP A 23 -4.60 -16.12 -8.66
C ASP A 23 -3.15 -15.94 -9.13
N HIS A 24 -2.45 -14.95 -8.58
CA HIS A 24 -1.05 -14.64 -8.90
C HIS A 24 -0.06 -15.09 -7.81
N GLY A 25 -0.49 -15.94 -6.88
CA GLY A 25 0.31 -16.40 -5.74
C GLY A 25 -0.02 -15.66 -4.44
N PRO A 26 0.81 -15.82 -3.39
CA PRO A 26 0.56 -15.19 -2.10
C PRO A 26 0.75 -13.67 -2.17
N ALA A 27 -0.07 -12.94 -1.42
CA ALA A 27 0.02 -11.50 -1.26
C ALA A 27 -0.15 -11.12 0.21
N CYS A 28 0.40 -9.98 0.60
CA CYS A 28 0.25 -9.42 1.93
C CYS A 28 -0.76 -8.28 1.90
N LEU A 29 -1.64 -8.26 2.89
CA LEU A 29 -2.56 -7.15 3.14
C LEU A 29 -2.27 -6.59 4.53
N PHE A 30 -2.04 -5.29 4.63
CA PHE A 30 -1.83 -4.57 5.89
C PHE A 30 -2.94 -3.55 6.09
N PHE A 31 -3.39 -3.43 7.33
CA PHE A 31 -4.49 -2.54 7.71
C PHE A 31 -3.97 -1.48 8.67
N TYR A 32 -4.27 -0.22 8.37
CA TYR A 32 -3.92 0.92 9.20
C TYR A 32 -5.17 1.71 9.57
N THR A 33 -5.19 2.33 10.75
CA THR A 33 -6.23 3.28 11.15
C THR A 33 -5.59 4.56 11.66
N ASN A 34 -6.26 5.71 11.49
CA ASN A 34 -5.88 6.92 12.20
C ASN A 34 -6.80 7.20 13.40
N GLU A 35 -6.48 8.26 14.15
CA GLU A 35 -7.25 8.70 15.33
C GLU A 35 -8.71 9.06 15.02
N ARG A 36 -9.01 9.40 13.75
CA ARG A 36 -10.37 9.70 13.28
C ARG A 36 -11.13 8.44 12.83
N GLY A 37 -10.51 7.26 12.93
CA GLY A 37 -11.08 5.98 12.53
C GLY A 37 -11.06 5.71 11.02
N VAL A 38 -10.39 6.55 10.22
CA VAL A 38 -10.20 6.28 8.78
C VAL A 38 -9.26 5.12 8.60
N ARG A 39 -9.62 4.19 7.71
CA ARG A 39 -8.84 2.97 7.46
C ARG A 39 -8.11 3.04 6.12
N LEU A 40 -6.88 2.55 6.14
CA LEU A 40 -6.08 2.31 4.95
C LEU A 40 -5.75 0.83 4.85
N SER A 41 -5.82 0.31 3.63
CA SER A 41 -5.40 -1.03 3.28
C SER A 41 -4.24 -0.96 2.28
N LEU A 42 -3.11 -1.55 2.63
CA LEU A 42 -1.95 -1.69 1.76
C LEU A 42 -1.85 -3.15 1.32
N PHE A 43 -2.03 -3.39 0.03
CA PHE A 43 -1.87 -4.71 -0.59
C PHE A 43 -0.55 -4.74 -1.35
N VAL A 44 0.27 -5.76 -1.08
CA VAL A 44 1.59 -5.97 -1.69
C VAL A 44 1.66 -7.40 -2.21
N ARG A 45 2.00 -7.58 -3.47
CA ARG A 45 2.22 -8.91 -4.06
C ARG A 45 3.51 -8.94 -4.89
N PRO A 46 4.25 -10.05 -4.89
CA PRO A 46 5.29 -10.28 -5.89
C PRO A 46 4.69 -10.38 -7.30
N MET A 47 5.39 -9.83 -8.28
CA MET A 47 5.09 -9.97 -9.71
C MET A 47 6.12 -10.91 -10.33
N TYR A 48 5.79 -12.20 -10.38
CA TYR A 48 6.67 -13.21 -10.96
C TYR A 48 6.79 -13.06 -12.48
N ARG A 49 8.02 -13.16 -13.01
CA ARG A 49 8.37 -13.15 -14.45
C ARG A 49 8.15 -11.82 -15.19
N VAL A 50 7.84 -10.76 -14.45
CA VAL A 50 7.50 -9.46 -15.01
C VAL A 50 8.24 -8.44 -14.15
N ASP A 51 9.44 -8.06 -14.57
CA ASP A 51 10.20 -6.96 -13.93
C ASP A 51 9.58 -5.63 -14.38
N VAL A 52 8.37 -5.37 -13.89
CA VAL A 52 7.60 -4.19 -14.25
C VAL A 52 7.65 -3.22 -13.11
N THR A 53 8.36 -2.13 -13.35
CA THR A 53 8.11 -0.85 -12.71
C THR A 53 6.99 -0.17 -13.48
N ALA A 54 5.91 0.19 -12.79
CA ALA A 54 4.78 0.89 -13.35
C ALA A 54 4.53 2.18 -12.56
N PRO A 55 4.33 3.33 -13.23
CA PRO A 55 4.10 4.59 -12.55
C PRO A 55 2.82 4.51 -11.71
N MET A 56 2.81 5.24 -10.60
CA MET A 56 1.64 5.31 -9.73
C MET A 56 0.45 5.92 -10.45
N ARG A 57 -0.71 5.28 -10.34
CA ARG A 57 -1.96 5.72 -10.97
C ARG A 57 -3.13 5.66 -9.99
N PRO A 58 -4.09 6.59 -10.07
CA PRO A 58 -5.29 6.54 -9.27
C PRO A 58 -6.20 5.38 -9.72
N MET A 59 -6.93 4.80 -8.77
CA MET A 59 -7.98 3.81 -9.02
C MET A 59 -9.28 4.50 -9.46
N ARG A 60 -10.07 3.84 -10.31
CA ARG A 60 -11.29 4.43 -10.88
C ARG A 60 -12.50 4.39 -9.95
N HIS A 61 -12.62 3.37 -9.13
CA HIS A 61 -13.87 3.07 -8.38
C HIS A 61 -13.70 3.11 -6.86
N VAL A 62 -12.48 3.25 -6.37
CA VAL A 62 -12.17 3.30 -4.95
C VAL A 62 -11.15 4.41 -4.70
N PRO A 63 -11.19 5.10 -3.54
CA PRO A 63 -10.16 6.05 -3.16
C PRO A 63 -8.83 5.30 -2.98
N GLY A 64 -7.97 5.31 -4.00
CA GLY A 64 -6.75 4.53 -3.94
C GLY A 64 -5.79 4.77 -5.10
N TYR A 65 -4.59 4.27 -4.92
CA TYR A 65 -3.50 4.32 -5.89
C TYR A 65 -2.89 2.95 -6.05
N LEU A 66 -2.42 2.63 -7.26
CA LEU A 66 -1.68 1.42 -7.55
C LEU A 66 -0.40 1.74 -8.33
N TRP A 67 0.65 0.99 -8.07
CA TRP A 67 1.94 1.10 -8.75
C TRP A 67 2.65 -0.25 -8.76
N ALA A 68 3.78 -0.31 -9.47
CA ALA A 68 4.71 -1.41 -9.34
C ALA A 68 6.14 -0.88 -9.18
N GLN A 69 6.90 -1.48 -8.28
CA GLN A 69 8.27 -1.10 -7.93
C GLN A 69 9.03 -2.35 -7.50
N ASP A 70 10.24 -2.54 -8.04
CA ASP A 70 11.17 -3.62 -7.63
C ASP A 70 10.52 -5.02 -7.64
N GLY A 71 9.75 -5.31 -8.69
CA GLY A 71 9.04 -6.58 -8.85
C GLY A 71 7.84 -6.77 -7.91
N LEU A 72 7.41 -5.73 -7.19
CA LEU A 72 6.21 -5.74 -6.35
C LEU A 72 5.08 -4.96 -7.00
N GLY A 73 3.90 -5.57 -7.08
CA GLY A 73 2.65 -4.87 -7.37
C GLY A 73 2.02 -4.39 -6.06
N VAL A 74 1.73 -3.09 -5.97
CA VAL A 74 1.26 -2.46 -4.73
C VAL A 74 0.00 -1.66 -4.99
N SER A 75 -0.95 -1.72 -4.05
CA SER A 75 -2.08 -0.80 -4.01
C SER A 75 -2.35 -0.30 -2.59
N LEU A 76 -2.60 1.00 -2.47
CA LEU A 76 -3.06 1.66 -1.26
C LEU A 76 -4.50 2.12 -1.46
N VAL A 77 -5.41 1.68 -0.59
CA VAL A 77 -6.84 2.01 -0.65
C VAL A 77 -7.29 2.60 0.69
N SER A 78 -8.13 3.62 0.65
CA SER A 78 -8.83 4.14 1.82
C SER A 78 -10.31 3.75 1.79
N ASP A 79 -10.89 3.57 2.97
CA ASP A 79 -12.33 3.36 3.15
C ASP A 79 -13.16 4.64 2.97
N ALA A 80 -12.52 5.81 2.91
CA ALA A 80 -13.16 7.09 2.68
C ALA A 80 -12.31 7.99 1.75
N PRO A 81 -12.93 8.97 1.05
CA PRO A 81 -12.16 10.01 0.37
C PRO A 81 -11.37 10.83 1.40
N ILE A 82 -10.04 10.82 1.31
CA ILE A 82 -9.17 11.63 2.16
C ILE A 82 -8.31 12.60 1.35
N ALA A 83 -8.26 13.85 1.81
CA ALA A 83 -7.31 14.82 1.31
C ALA A 83 -5.88 14.32 1.59
N GLY A 84 -5.00 14.35 0.59
CA GLY A 84 -3.61 13.91 0.73
C GLY A 84 -3.35 12.41 0.54
N LEU A 85 -4.34 11.60 0.10
CA LEU A 85 -4.14 10.16 -0.18
C LEU A 85 -2.96 9.90 -1.13
N HIS A 86 -2.78 10.75 -2.14
CA HIS A 86 -1.63 10.66 -3.06
C HIS A 86 -0.30 10.83 -2.34
N GLY A 87 -0.22 11.75 -1.39
CA GLY A 87 0.98 11.96 -0.57
C GLY A 87 1.30 10.74 0.29
N LEU A 88 0.27 10.12 0.88
CA LEU A 88 0.42 8.87 1.63
C LEU A 88 0.90 7.72 0.74
N ALA A 89 0.36 7.62 -0.49
CA ALA A 89 0.81 6.62 -1.45
C ALA A 89 2.27 6.84 -1.87
N ASN A 90 2.70 8.09 -2.09
CA ASN A 90 4.11 8.42 -2.36
C ASN A 90 5.00 8.02 -1.18
N HIS A 91 4.63 8.40 0.04
CA HIS A 91 5.39 8.03 1.25
C HIS A 91 5.52 6.52 1.42
N ALA A 92 4.45 5.76 1.14
CA ALA A 92 4.49 4.31 1.15
C ALA A 92 5.46 3.73 0.12
N ARG A 93 5.43 4.25 -1.11
CA ARG A 93 6.37 3.87 -2.18
C ARG A 93 7.82 4.13 -1.77
N ASP A 94 8.07 5.32 -1.23
CA ASP A 94 9.44 5.74 -0.90
C ASP A 94 10.01 4.90 0.25
N LEU A 95 9.21 4.58 1.27
CA LEU A 95 9.61 3.67 2.37
C LEU A 95 9.87 2.22 1.94
N MET A 96 9.34 1.76 0.80
CA MET A 96 9.64 0.44 0.25
C MET A 96 10.94 0.43 -0.57
N GLY A 97 11.38 1.59 -1.07
CA GLY A 97 12.59 1.74 -1.86
C GLY A 97 13.83 2.07 -1.04
N GLU A 98 13.70 2.46 0.23
CA GLU A 98 14.86 2.67 1.10
C GLU A 98 15.48 1.32 1.53
N PRO A 99 16.77 1.07 1.22
CA PRO A 99 17.48 -0.06 1.80
C PRO A 99 17.68 0.21 3.30
N SER A 100 17.14 -0.67 4.14
CA SER A 100 17.43 -0.76 5.58
C SER A 100 18.85 -1.22 5.87
#